data_AF-A0AAW8WCP9-F1
#
_entry.id   AF-A0AAW8WCP9-F1
#
_cell.length_a   1.000
_cell.length_b   1.000
_cell.length_c   1.000
_cell.angle_alpha   90.00
_cell.angle_beta   90.00
_cell.angle_gamma   90.00
#
_symmetry.space_group_name_H-M   'P 1'
#
loop_
_entity.id
_entity.type
_entity.pdbx_description
1 polymer ?
#
loop_
_entity_poly.entity_id
_entity_poly.type
_entity_poly.pdbx_seq_one_letter_code
_entity_poly.pdbx_strand_id
1 'polypeptide(L)'
;MAGRHYVTLDEEELLSNLYDFVLDESITERERRIGLLAKGDLEAKRYPVAVLNKLVVSFQMEALNKKGLSPVASKFYDQIEPLLVAVKPFGTNIGFIGMHCSYLDD
;
A
#
# COMPACT_ATOMS: atom_id res chain seq x y z
N MET A 1 -15.62 -30.48 1.01
CA MET A 1 -14.93 -29.70 -0.04
C MET A 1 -15.02 -28.24 0.38
N ALA A 2 -14.07 -27.76 1.20
CA ALA A 2 -14.07 -26.35 1.62
C ALA A 2 -13.54 -25.50 0.46
N GLY A 3 -14.42 -24.71 -0.16
CA GLY A 3 -14.04 -23.77 -1.20
C GLY A 3 -13.00 -22.80 -0.66
N ARG A 4 -11.86 -22.66 -1.34
CA ARG A 4 -10.91 -21.59 -1.06
C ARG A 4 -11.64 -20.27 -1.30
N HIS A 5 -11.89 -19.50 -0.25
CA HIS A 5 -12.22 -18.08 -0.41
C HIS A 5 -10.96 -17.40 -0.95
N TYR A 6 -10.87 -17.21 -2.26
CA TYR A 6 -9.87 -16.37 -2.88
C TYR A 6 -10.27 -14.93 -2.53
N VAL A 7 -9.47 -14.23 -1.73
CA VAL A 7 -9.62 -12.78 -1.59
C VAL A 7 -9.07 -12.19 -2.88
N THR A 8 -9.97 -11.72 -3.73
CA THR A 8 -9.62 -10.98 -4.94
C THR A 8 -9.41 -9.53 -4.57
N LEU A 9 -8.24 -8.99 -4.93
CA LEU A 9 -8.00 -7.56 -4.79
C LEU A 9 -8.86 -6.82 -5.82
N ASP A 10 -9.72 -5.92 -5.35
CA ASP A 10 -10.46 -5.02 -6.23
C ASP A 10 -9.54 -3.84 -6.61
N GLU A 11 -9.10 -3.82 -7.87
CA GLU A 11 -8.23 -2.78 -8.41
C GLU A 11 -8.93 -1.42 -8.47
N GLU A 12 -10.23 -1.39 -8.77
CA GLU A 12 -11.00 -0.15 -8.88
C GLU A 12 -11.21 0.48 -7.51
N GLU A 13 -11.52 -0.35 -6.50
CA GLU A 13 -11.62 0.10 -5.11
C GLU A 13 -10.28 0.62 -4.59
N LEU A 14 -9.17 -0.10 -4.83
CA LEU A 14 -7.84 0.35 -4.41
C LEU A 14 -7.46 1.68 -5.08
N LEU A 15 -7.75 1.82 -6.38
CA LEU A 15 -7.48 3.04 -7.12
C LEU A 15 -8.33 4.21 -6.59
N SER A 16 -9.62 4.00 -6.35
CA SER A 16 -10.52 5.01 -5.76
C SER A 16 -10.01 5.48 -4.41
N ASN A 17 -9.65 4.55 -3.52
CA ASN A 17 -9.14 4.88 -2.19
C ASN A 17 -7.81 5.67 -2.26
N LEU A 18 -6.95 5.38 -3.25
CA LEU A 18 -5.73 6.14 -3.49
C LEU A 18 -6.01 7.56 -3.99
N TYR A 19 -7.04 7.75 -4.82
CA TYR A 19 -7.46 9.08 -5.25
C TYR A 19 -7.91 9.93 -4.06
N ASP A 20 -8.79 9.39 -3.22
CA ASP A 20 -9.27 10.09 -2.03
C ASP A 20 -8.14 10.40 -1.05
N PHE A 21 -7.24 9.43 -0.82
CA PHE A 21 -6.06 9.62 0.02
C PHE A 21 -5.15 10.75 -0.48
N VAL A 22 -4.83 10.78 -1.78
CA VAL A 22 -3.93 11.78 -2.37
C VAL A 22 -4.53 13.18 -2.40
N LEU A 23 -5.86 13.31 -2.33
CA LEU A 23 -6.54 14.61 -2.29
C LEU A 23 -6.64 15.19 -0.88
N ASP A 24 -6.40 14.39 0.18
CA ASP A 24 -6.47 14.87 1.55
C ASP A 24 -5.38 15.93 1.82
N GLU A 25 -5.74 17.07 2.40
CA GLU A 25 -4.79 18.17 2.67
C GLU A 25 -3.98 17.97 3.96
N SER A 26 -4.40 17.04 4.83
CA SER A 26 -3.78 16.79 6.14
C SER A 26 -2.60 15.82 6.11
N ILE A 27 -2.38 15.13 4.97
CA ILE A 27 -1.22 14.26 4.76
C ILE A 27 0.03 15.07 4.41
N THR A 28 1.19 14.51 4.74
CA THR A 28 2.48 15.14 4.42
C THR A 28 2.78 15.06 2.92
N GLU A 29 3.71 15.91 2.45
CA GLU A 29 4.16 15.89 1.05
C GLU A 29 4.76 14.52 0.65
N ARG A 30 5.51 13.87 1.55
CA ARG A 30 6.10 12.56 1.29
C ARG A 30 5.04 11.47 1.19
N GLU A 31 4.06 11.45 2.10
CA GLU A 31 2.92 10.54 2.04
C GLU A 31 2.10 10.74 0.75
N ARG A 32 1.85 11.99 0.36
CA ARG A 32 1.17 12.32 -0.90
C ARG A 32 1.96 11.81 -2.10
N ARG A 33 3.28 11.95 -2.09
CA ARG A 33 4.16 11.46 -3.16
C ARG A 33 4.13 9.94 -3.27
N ILE A 34 4.13 9.22 -2.15
CA ILE A 34 3.94 7.76 -2.11
C ILE A 34 2.61 7.36 -2.77
N GLY A 35 1.51 8.02 -2.38
CA GLY A 35 0.19 7.76 -2.94
C GLY A 35 0.11 8.06 -4.45
N LEU A 36 0.70 9.16 -4.91
CA LEU A 36 0.74 9.52 -6.33
C LEU A 36 1.51 8.50 -7.18
N LEU A 37 2.63 7.99 -6.67
CA LEU A 37 3.42 6.97 -7.37
C LEU A 37 2.66 5.64 -7.45
N ALA A 38 2.01 5.23 -6.37
CA ALA A 38 1.17 4.04 -6.36
C ALA A 38 -0.03 4.15 -7.30
N LYS A 39 -0.69 5.32 -7.32
CA LYS A 39 -1.77 5.64 -8.26
C LYS A 39 -1.29 5.49 -9.70
N GLY A 40 -0.15 6.10 -10.05
CA GLY A 40 0.43 6.01 -11.39
C GLY A 40 0.76 4.57 -11.79
N ASP A 41 1.25 3.75 -10.85
CA ASP A 41 1.54 2.34 -11.09
C ASP A 41 0.26 1.50 -11.36
N LEU A 42 -0.84 1.76 -10.65
CA LEU A 42 -2.13 1.12 -10.94
C LEU A 42 -2.72 1.58 -12.27
N GLU A 43 -2.65 2.88 -12.57
CA GLU A 43 -3.11 3.44 -13.85
C GLU A 43 -2.32 2.85 -15.04
N ALA A 44 -1.05 2.56 -14.83
CA ALA A 44 -0.19 1.86 -15.79
C ALA A 44 -0.44 0.34 -15.87
N LYS A 45 -1.49 -0.18 -15.21
CA LYS A 45 -1.86 -1.60 -15.17
C LYS A 45 -0.76 -2.51 -14.65
N ARG A 46 0.08 -2.01 -13.74
CA ARG A 46 1.02 -2.87 -13.01
C ARG A 46 0.26 -3.81 -12.07
N TYR A 47 0.88 -4.95 -11.77
CA TYR A 47 0.27 -5.99 -10.94
C TYR A 47 -0.19 -5.44 -9.57
N PRO A 48 -1.49 -5.41 -9.26
CA PRO A 48 -2.01 -4.69 -8.09
C PRO A 48 -1.43 -5.15 -6.75
N VAL A 49 -1.16 -6.45 -6.59
CA VAL A 49 -0.54 -6.97 -5.36
C VAL A 49 0.90 -6.48 -5.19
N ALA A 50 1.65 -6.29 -6.28
CA ALA A 50 2.99 -5.70 -6.21
C ALA A 50 2.92 -4.21 -5.82
N VAL A 51 1.95 -3.48 -6.37
CA VAL A 51 1.72 -2.07 -6.02
C VAL A 51 1.32 -1.93 -4.55
N LEU A 52 0.39 -2.77 -4.08
CA LEU A 52 -0.03 -2.82 -2.67
C LEU A 52 1.13 -3.15 -1.74
N ASN A 53 1.97 -4.12 -2.11
CA ASN A 53 3.16 -4.46 -1.35
C ASN A 53 4.11 -3.26 -1.24
N LYS A 54 4.41 -2.60 -2.37
CA LYS A 54 5.29 -1.43 -2.42
C LYS A 54 4.72 -0.26 -1.60
N LEU A 55 3.40 -0.09 -1.61
CA LEU A 55 2.69 0.93 -0.86
C LEU A 55 2.81 0.70 0.66
N VAL A 56 2.48 -0.51 1.15
CA VAL A 56 2.59 -0.88 2.58
C VAL A 56 4.00 -0.65 3.10
N VAL A 57 5.00 -1.11 2.35
CA VAL A 57 6.42 -0.96 2.69
C VAL A 57 6.83 0.51 2.76
N SER A 58 6.40 1.32 1.80
CA SER A 58 6.73 2.74 1.76
C SER A 58 6.19 3.47 3.00
N PHE A 59 4.98 3.13 3.44
CA PHE A 59 4.41 3.68 4.67
C PHE A 59 5.13 3.18 5.93
N GLN A 60 5.55 1.92 5.98
CA GLN A 60 6.36 1.42 7.10
C GLN A 60 7.69 2.17 7.21
N MET A 61 8.37 2.41 6.08
CA MET A 61 9.61 3.19 6.05
C MET A 61 9.37 4.65 6.43
N GLU A 62 8.31 5.27 5.92
CA GLU A 62 7.98 6.65 6.29
C GLU A 62 7.67 6.77 7.78
N ALA A 63 6.94 5.81 8.36
CA ALA A 63 6.67 5.75 9.79
C ALA A 63 7.97 5.67 10.62
N LEU A 64 8.92 4.83 10.20
CA LEU A 64 10.23 4.70 10.85
C LEU A 64 11.06 5.98 10.70
N ASN A 65 11.07 6.59 9.52
CA ASN A 65 11.88 7.77 9.20
C ASN A 65 11.35 9.06 9.84
N LYS A 66 10.04 9.19 10.04
CA LYS A 66 9.38 10.40 10.54
C LYS A 66 8.81 10.29 11.95
N LYS A 67 9.07 9.18 12.67
CA LYS A 67 8.49 8.87 13.99
C LYS A 67 6.96 8.75 13.97
N GLY A 68 6.39 8.29 12.85
CA GLY A 68 4.97 8.06 12.67
C GLY A 68 4.43 8.58 11.34
N LEU A 69 3.24 8.11 11.00
CA LEU A 69 2.44 8.59 9.87
C LEU A 69 1.48 9.69 10.34
N SER A 70 1.00 10.50 9.41
CA SER A 70 -0.17 11.35 9.66
C SER A 70 -1.38 10.47 10.05
N PRO A 71 -2.35 11.00 10.82
CA PRO A 71 -3.51 10.21 11.23
C PRO A 71 -4.30 9.62 10.05
N VAL A 72 -4.35 10.34 8.92
CA VAL A 72 -5.01 9.87 7.70
C VAL A 72 -4.19 8.75 7.04
N ALA A 73 -2.88 8.93 6.90
CA ALA A 73 -2.00 7.88 6.35
C ALA A 73 -1.96 6.62 7.23
N SER A 74 -2.01 6.76 8.56
CA SER A 74 -2.12 5.62 9.46
C SER A 74 -3.42 4.85 9.25
N LYS A 75 -4.57 5.54 9.15
CA LYS A 75 -5.86 4.89 8.88
C LYS A 75 -5.86 4.18 7.53
N PHE A 76 -5.28 4.81 6.52
CA PHE A 76 -5.15 4.22 5.19
C PHE A 76 -4.25 2.97 5.24
N TYR A 77 -3.12 3.04 5.95
CA TYR A 77 -2.25 1.88 6.21
C TYR A 77 -3.00 0.71 6.86
N ASP A 78 -3.79 1.00 7.90
CA ASP A 78 -4.58 -0.01 8.63
C ASP A 78 -5.65 -0.70 7.74
N GLN A 79 -6.04 -0.07 6.63
CA GLN A 79 -6.95 -0.68 5.64
C GLN A 79 -6.19 -1.57 4.66
N ILE A 80 -5.03 -1.13 4.16
CA ILE A 80 -4.32 -1.82 3.08
C ILE A 80 -3.41 -2.96 3.54
N GLU A 81 -2.89 -2.92 4.76
CA GLU A 81 -2.02 -3.98 5.28
C GLU A 81 -2.77 -5.33 5.43
N PRO A 82 -3.97 -5.38 6.04
CA PRO A 82 -4.75 -6.62 6.11
C PRO A 82 -5.11 -7.17 4.73
N LEU A 83 -5.40 -6.30 3.76
CA LEU A 83 -5.64 -6.70 2.37
C LEU A 83 -4.42 -7.40 1.78
N LEU A 84 -3.22 -6.85 2.01
CA LEU A 84 -1.97 -7.45 1.54
C LEU A 84 -1.74 -8.83 2.16
N VAL A 85 -2.00 -8.98 3.45
CA VAL A 85 -1.88 -10.25 4.18
C VAL A 85 -2.85 -11.28 3.62
N ALA A 86 -4.08 -10.87 3.28
CA ALA A 86 -5.12 -11.75 2.77
C ALA A 86 -4.85 -12.26 1.33
N VAL A 87 -4.26 -11.43 0.47
CA VAL A 87 -3.98 -11.79 -0.94
C VAL A 87 -2.64 -12.49 -1.15
N LYS A 88 -1.72 -12.42 -0.18
CA LYS A 88 -0.39 -13.05 -0.32
C LYS A 88 -0.45 -14.57 -0.11
N PRO A 89 0.39 -15.34 -0.84
CA PRO A 89 0.54 -16.77 -0.58
C PRO A 89 1.08 -17.04 0.83
N PHE A 90 0.55 -18.07 1.49
CA PHE A 90 1.05 -18.56 2.77
C PHE A 90 2.56 -18.88 2.68
N GLY A 91 3.32 -18.44 3.69
CA GLY A 91 4.78 -18.62 3.75
C GLY A 91 5.60 -17.48 3.11
N THR A 92 4.95 -16.44 2.57
CA THR A 92 5.65 -15.26 2.06
C THR A 92 6.18 -14.39 3.20
N ASN A 93 7.50 -14.21 3.28
CA ASN A 93 8.10 -13.30 4.25
C ASN A 93 7.93 -11.84 3.80
N ILE A 94 6.96 -11.14 4.41
CA ILE A 94 6.60 -9.75 4.05
C ILE A 94 7.77 -8.79 4.35
N GLY A 95 8.44 -8.96 5.48
CA GLY A 95 9.54 -8.08 5.88
C GLY A 95 10.75 -8.19 4.95
N PHE A 96 11.09 -9.39 4.49
CA PHE A 96 12.23 -9.61 3.58
C PHE A 96 12.01 -9.03 2.18
N ILE A 97 10.80 -9.17 1.63
CA ILE A 97 10.45 -8.59 0.31
C ILE A 97 10.35 -7.06 0.39
N GLY A 98 9.92 -6.53 1.53
CA GLY A 98 9.73 -5.09 1.71
C GLY A 98 11.02 -4.27 1.78
N MET A 99 12.11 -4.82 2.32
CA MET A 99 13.33 -4.04 2.56
C MET A 99 14.00 -3.41 1.31
N HIS A 100 13.59 -3.79 0.09
CA HIS A 100 14.20 -3.30 -1.16
C HIS A 100 13.19 -2.71 -2.16
N CYS A 101 11.97 -2.41 -1.75
CA CYS A 101 10.91 -1.97 -2.67
C CYS A 101 10.05 -0.89 -2.02
N SER A 102 10.63 0.27 -1.71
CA SER A 102 9.89 1.46 -1.31
C SER A 102 9.78 2.44 -2.47
N TYR A 103 8.88 3.42 -2.40
CA TYR A 103 8.73 4.43 -3.45
C TYR A 103 9.75 5.56 -3.36
N LEU A 104 10.27 5.84 -2.16
CA LEU A 104 11.09 7.02 -1.91
C LEU A 104 12.52 6.71 -1.46
N ASP A 105 12.76 5.49 -1.00
CA ASP A 105 13.99 5.08 -0.34
C ASP A 105 14.52 3.78 -1.02
N ASP A 106 14.88 3.89 -2.31
CA ASP A 106 15.55 2.85 -3.13
C ASP A 106 17.05 2.73 -2.81
#